data_AF-A0A0K9GSN7-F1
#
_entry.id   AF-A0A0K9GSN7-F1
#
_cell.length_a   1.000
_cell.length_b   1.000
_cell.length_c   1.000
_cell.angle_alpha   90.00
_cell.angle_beta   90.00
_cell.angle_gamma   90.00
#
_symmetry.space_group_name_H-M   'P 1'
#
loop_
_entity.id
_entity.type
_entity.pdbx_description
1 polymer ?
#
loop_
_entity_poly.entity_id
_entity_poly.type
_entity_poly.pdbx_seq_one_letter_code
_entity_poly.pdbx_strand_id
1 'polypeptide(L)' 'MTLNWRLFITTVTALLFVILVFMNFLGYWAANPAIQILFFCIMVVAIFNAGTETSKHMKNRG' A
#
# COMPACT_ATOMS: atom_id res chain seq x y z
N MET A 1 15.71 -11.40 -10.22
CA MET A 1 15.09 -11.17 -8.90
C MET A 1 13.90 -12.09 -8.78
N THR A 2 13.90 -12.98 -7.78
CA THR A 2 12.88 -14.02 -7.62
C THR A 2 11.51 -13.38 -7.37
N LEU A 3 10.47 -13.91 -8.03
CA LEU A 3 9.12 -13.37 -8.07
C LEU A 3 8.50 -13.11 -6.67
N ASN A 4 8.93 -13.88 -5.66
CA ASN A 4 8.58 -13.70 -4.25
C ASN A 4 9.02 -12.33 -3.68
N TRP A 5 10.13 -11.79 -4.16
CA TRP A 5 10.66 -10.50 -3.73
C TRP A 5 9.79 -9.33 -4.19
N ARG A 6 9.20 -9.40 -5.40
CA ARG A 6 8.29 -8.37 -5.90
C ARG A 6 7.04 -8.28 -5.04
N LEU A 7 6.39 -9.42 -4.76
CA LEU A 7 5.22 -9.51 -3.88
C LEU A 7 5.49 -8.98 -2.47
N PHE A 8 6.64 -9.34 -1.91
CA PHE A 8 7.07 -8.86 -0.60
C PHE A 8 7.21 -7.34 -0.61
N ILE A 9 7.86 -6.76 -1.62
CA ILE A 9 7.98 -5.30 -1.75
C ILE A 9 6.61 -4.66 -1.90
N THR A 10 5.73 -5.11 -2.80
CA THR A 10 4.39 -4.49 -2.99
C THR A 10 3.55 -4.55 -1.71
N THR A 11 3.61 -5.66 -0.99
CA THR A 11 2.89 -5.83 0.28
C THR A 11 3.44 -4.90 1.35
N VAL A 12 4.77 -4.87 1.54
CA VAL A 12 5.42 -3.99 2.52
C VAL A 12 5.19 -2.52 2.20
N THR A 13 5.25 -2.13 0.92
CA THR A 13 4.94 -0.76 0.48
C THR A 13 3.49 -0.39 0.79
N ALA A 14 2.53 -1.26 0.51
CA ALA A 14 1.12 -1.00 0.86
C ALA A 14 0.95 -0.82 2.38
N LEU A 15 1.59 -1.67 3.17
CA LEU A 15 1.55 -1.63 4.64
C LEU A 15 2.17 -0.33 5.20
N LEU A 16 3.30 0.10 4.65
CA LEU A 16 3.93 1.38 4.99
C LEU A 16 3.02 2.57 4.67
N PHE A 17 2.36 2.58 3.51
CA PHE A 17 1.42 3.64 3.14
C PHE A 17 0.24 3.72 4.10
N VAL A 18 -0.30 2.57 4.52
CA VAL A 18 -1.37 2.51 5.54
C VAL A 18 -0.88 3.16 6.84
N ILE A 19 0.28 2.74 7.36
CA ILE A 19 0.83 3.29 8.61
C ILE A 19 1.02 4.81 8.49
N LEU A 20 1.54 5.30 7.37
CA LEU A 20 1.76 6.73 7.12
C LEU A 20 0.45 7.53 7.15
N VAL A 21 -0.60 7.04 6.49
CA VAL A 21 -1.93 7.66 6.50
C VAL A 21 -2.51 7.69 7.92
N PHE A 22 -2.39 6.58 8.65
CA PHE A 22 -2.87 6.48 10.03
C PHE A 22 -2.10 7.39 11.00
N MET A 23 -0.76 7.50 10.87
CA MET A 23 0.04 8.44 11.67
C MET A 23 -0.38 9.89 11.44
N ASN A 24 -0.65 10.25 10.18
CA ASN A 24 -1.18 11.56 9.85
C ASN A 24 -2.61 11.77 10.42
N PHE A 25 -3.46 10.75 10.42
CA PHE A 25 -4.82 10.84 11.00
C PHE A 25 -4.82 10.93 12.53
N LEU A 26 -3.89 10.23 13.20
CA LEU A 26 -3.69 10.26 14.65
C LEU A 26 -3.01 11.54 15.16
N GLY A 27 -2.61 12.43 14.25
CA GLY A 27 -1.94 13.69 14.60
C GLY A 27 -0.48 13.54 14.99
N TYR A 28 0.17 12.39 14.73
CA TYR A 28 1.61 12.23 14.93
C TYR A 28 2.44 13.14 14.01
N TRP A 29 1.90 13.51 12.85
CA TRP A 29 2.46 14.53 11.98
C TRP A 29 1.33 15.25 11.23
N ALA A 30 1.35 16.59 11.25
CA ALA A 30 0.51 17.45 10.42
C ALA A 30 1.04 17.59 8.99
N ALA A 31 0.33 17.01 8.03
CA ALA A 31 0.50 17.31 6.60
C ALA A 31 -0.59 18.29 6.12
N ASN A 32 -0.27 19.07 5.08
CA ASN A 32 -1.21 19.95 4.41
C ASN A 32 -2.45 19.13 3.93
N PRO A 33 -3.71 19.61 4.03
CA PRO A 33 -4.88 18.81 3.69
C PRO A 33 -4.86 18.22 2.28
N ALA A 34 -4.28 18.95 1.32
CA ALA A 34 -4.05 18.45 -0.03
C ALA A 34 -3.14 17.21 -0.06
N ILE A 35 -2.09 17.20 0.77
CA ILE A 35 -1.15 16.09 0.89
C ILE A 35 -1.83 14.89 1.58
N GLN A 36 -2.67 15.12 2.59
CA GLN A 36 -3.44 14.06 3.25
C GLN A 36 -4.35 13.30 2.28
N ILE A 37 -5.09 14.04 1.44
CA ILE A 37 -5.97 13.46 0.41
C ILE A 37 -5.14 12.67 -0.61
N LEU A 38 -4.00 13.22 -1.05
CA LEU A 38 -3.09 12.54 -1.96
C LEU A 38 -2.59 11.20 -1.37
N PHE A 39 -2.14 11.20 -0.12
CA PHE A 39 -1.68 9.99 0.57
C PHE A 39 -2.78 8.95 0.73
N PHE A 40 -4.01 9.38 1.02
CA PHE A 40 -5.16 8.49 1.11
C PHE A 40 -5.45 7.80 -0.24
N CYS A 41 -5.46 8.56 -1.34
CA CYS A 41 -5.65 8.00 -2.68
C CYS A 41 -4.53 7.01 -3.05
N ILE A 42 -3.26 7.36 -2.77
CA ILE A 42 -2.12 6.49 -3.05
C ILE A 42 -2.18 5.20 -2.23
N MET A 43 -2.60 5.27 -0.96
CA MET A 43 -2.79 4.10 -0.10
C MET A 43 -3.84 3.15 -0.69
N VAL A 44 -4.98 3.65 -1.16
CA VAL A 44 -6.02 2.82 -1.80
C VAL A 44 -5.46 2.10 -3.03
N VAL A 45 -4.76 2.83 -3.91
CA VAL A 45 -4.13 2.25 -5.10
C VAL A 45 -3.08 1.19 -4.73
N ALA A 46 -2.27 1.43 -3.70
CA ALA A 46 -1.26 0.50 -3.22
C ALA A 46 -1.88 -0.80 -2.69
N ILE A 47 -2.97 -0.72 -1.92
CA ILE A 47 -3.72 -1.88 -1.43
C ILE A 47 -4.31 -2.68 -2.60
N PHE A 48 -4.94 -2.00 -3.57
CA PHE A 48 -5.47 -2.66 -4.77
C PHE A 48 -4.38 -3.35 -5.58
N ASN A 49 -3.22 -2.71 -5.74
CA ASN A 49 -2.09 -3.30 -6.46
C ASN A 49 -1.54 -4.54 -5.72
N ALA A 50 -1.40 -4.47 -4.40
CA ALA A 50 -0.99 -5.62 -3.58
C ALA A 50 -2.01 -6.77 -3.65
N GLY A 51 -3.31 -6.47 -3.57
CA GLY A 51 -4.39 -7.45 -3.64
C GLY A 51 -4.51 -8.11 -5.02
N THR A 52 -4.36 -7.35 -6.09
CA THR A 52 -4.39 -7.88 -7.47
C THR A 52 -3.16 -8.72 -7.78
N GLU A 53 -1.96 -8.33 -7.35
CA GLU A 53 -0.75 -9.11 -7.51
C GLU A 53 -0.83 -10.44 -6.73
N THR A 54 -1.37 -10.40 -5.51
CA THR A 54 -1.67 -11.60 -4.70
C THR A 54 -2.68 -12.51 -5.39
N SER A 55 -3.76 -11.94 -5.93
CA SER A 55 -4.82 -12.69 -6.62
C SER A 55 -4.33 -13.36 -7.91
N LYS A 56 -3.47 -12.68 -8.69
CA LYS A 56 -2.83 -13.27 -9.88
C LYS A 56 -1.97 -14.48 -9.50
N HIS A 57 -1.25 -14.38 -8.39
CA HIS A 57 -0.45 -15.48 -7.88
C HIS A 57 -1.27 -16.66 -7.37
N MET A 58 -2.43 -16.40 -6.77
CA MET A 58 -3.34 -17.45 -6.30
C MET A 58 -4.02 -18.15 -7.47
N LYS A 59 -4.38 -17.40 -8.53
CA LYS A 59 -4.97 -17.95 -9.76
C LYS A 59 -3.99 -18.81 -10.57
N ASN A 60 -2.69 -18.53 -10.52
CA ASN A 60 -1.67 -19.33 -11.21
C ASN A 60 -1.21 -20.59 -10.44
N ARG A 61 -1.78 -20.85 -9.25
CA ARG A 61 -1.50 -22.03 -8.42
C ARG A 61 -2.64 -23.07 -8.43
N GLY A 62 -3.74 -22.81 -9.15
CA GLY A 62 -4.81 -23.77 -9.46
C GLY A 62 -4.88 -24.03 -10.94
#